data_AF-A0A1X2GDM4-F1
#
_entry.id   AF-A0A1X2GDM4-F1
#
_cell.length_a   1.000
_cell.length_b   1.000
_cell.length_c   1.000
_cell.angle_alpha   90.00
_cell.angle_beta   90.00
_cell.angle_gamma   90.00
#
_symmetry.space_group_name_H-M   'P 1'
#
loop_
_entity.id
_entity.type
_entity.pdbx_description
1 polymer ?
#
loop_
_entity_poly.entity_id
_entity_poly.type
_entity_poly.pdbx_seq_one_letter_code
_entity_poly.pdbx_strand_id
1 'polypeptide(L)'
;MGNPPDVELPFGPPPPHLKSKRQIRFWQRQQEESQAKRQKKIDQDPFRYVERCFKARAIPPSAMAKVVHTTQLLDDSHCSDVIVPVTLAIDLRQHCSALFGPPDTQWTPRARKAYLIKTIPGLIIIPNPFTESAQRHMIKHCLTDFAEPPNVSSLDGHYERPAKGVWDLYERHCQGQLTSDDPDYYTVPVKSNQAPVPTMYQDDTHNHTHKTSDAAAKRLSPTDLLRKQRWITLGYQYNWQTKEYDLEHGLPMPDLLDQLSKTIVSAVQGVGLADGWRNDYPGDQFKAEAGVINYYQLRDALMAHVDKSEVNMEAPLVSASFGHACIYLIGRTTKETEPIPLCLSSGDVIVMTGQSRKAYHGVPRILEQTLPSFLDSQHWPLYGGYMDQARINLNVRQVFNK
;
A
#
# COMPACT_ATOMS: atom_id res chain seq x y z
N MET A 1 -44.13 48.54 21.70
CA MET A 1 -43.33 47.39 22.16
C MET A 1 -43.22 46.41 20.99
N GLY A 2 -42.11 46.43 20.24
CA GLY A 2 -41.83 45.42 19.22
C GLY A 2 -40.93 44.35 19.83
N ASN A 3 -41.30 43.08 19.70
CA ASN A 3 -40.43 41.97 20.09
C ASN A 3 -39.15 41.98 19.23
N PRO A 4 -37.97 41.69 19.80
CA PRO A 4 -36.76 41.55 19.01
C PRO A 4 -36.83 40.26 18.17
N PRO A 5 -36.16 40.23 17.00
CA PRO A 5 -36.23 39.10 16.08
C PRO A 5 -35.55 37.86 16.68
N ASP A 6 -36.13 36.69 16.39
CA ASP A 6 -35.54 35.40 16.74
C ASP A 6 -34.14 35.30 16.12
N VAL A 7 -33.13 35.20 16.98
CA VAL A 7 -31.76 34.92 16.57
C VAL A 7 -31.74 33.45 16.17
N GLU A 8 -31.74 33.16 14.86
CA GLU A 8 -31.45 31.82 14.36
C GLU A 8 -30.07 31.40 14.86
N LEU A 9 -30.07 30.39 15.74
CA LEU A 9 -28.84 29.83 16.26
C LEU A 9 -28.21 28.95 15.17
N PRO A 10 -26.87 28.96 15.01
CA PRO A 10 -26.16 28.18 13.99
C PRO A 10 -26.24 26.65 14.20
N PHE A 11 -26.89 26.22 15.28
CA PHE A 11 -27.18 24.83 15.59
C PHE A 11 -28.68 24.67 15.70
N GLY A 12 -29.22 23.52 15.26
CA GLY A 12 -30.64 23.21 15.39
C GLY A 12 -31.17 23.41 16.82
N PRO A 13 -32.50 23.45 17.00
CA PRO A 13 -33.11 23.87 18.27
C PRO A 13 -32.59 23.04 19.46
N PRO A 14 -32.40 23.65 20.64
CA PRO A 14 -31.95 22.93 21.82
C PRO A 14 -32.91 21.79 22.17
N PRO A 15 -32.41 20.68 22.75
CA PRO A 15 -33.25 19.54 23.10
C PRO A 15 -34.45 19.95 23.97
N PRO A 16 -35.66 19.40 23.70
CA PRO A 16 -36.90 19.86 24.32
C PRO A 16 -36.99 19.64 25.84
N HIS A 17 -36.08 18.84 26.41
CA HIS A 17 -35.98 18.62 27.86
C HIS A 17 -35.22 19.73 28.60
N LEU A 18 -34.55 20.66 27.90
CA LEU A 18 -33.83 21.79 28.51
C LEU A 18 -34.78 22.97 28.73
N LYS A 19 -35.23 23.18 29.97
CA LYS A 19 -36.30 24.15 30.30
C LYS A 19 -35.80 25.52 30.78
N SER A 20 -34.55 25.63 31.24
CA SER A 20 -34.02 26.90 31.78
C SER A 20 -33.04 27.60 30.82
N LYS A 21 -33.05 28.95 30.83
CA LYS A 21 -32.09 29.77 30.07
C LYS A 21 -30.63 29.43 30.38
N ARG A 22 -30.33 29.01 31.61
CA ARG A 22 -28.98 28.60 32.04
C ARG A 22 -28.55 27.28 31.39
N GLN A 23 -29.45 26.29 31.31
CA GLN A 23 -29.19 25.00 30.66
C GLN A 23 -28.98 25.16 29.16
N ILE A 24 -29.78 26.00 28.50
CA ILE A 24 -29.66 26.26 27.06
C ILE A 24 -28.31 26.92 26.74
N ARG A 25 -27.88 27.94 27.52
CA ARG A 25 -26.56 28.57 27.34
C ARG A 25 -25.40 27.61 27.57
N PHE A 26 -25.50 26.74 28.57
CA PHE A 26 -24.48 25.73 28.83
C PHE A 26 -24.39 24.71 27.68
N TRP A 27 -25.53 24.26 27.14
CA TRP A 27 -25.58 23.39 25.97
C TRP A 27 -24.98 24.06 24.72
N GLN A 28 -25.32 25.33 24.45
CA GLN A 28 -24.73 26.10 23.34
C GLN A 28 -23.20 26.17 23.46
N ARG A 29 -22.70 26.53 24.65
CA ARG A 29 -21.25 26.57 24.91
C ARG A 29 -20.59 25.21 24.71
N GLN A 30 -21.25 24.10 25.09
CA GLN A 30 -20.74 22.76 24.80
C GLN A 30 -20.71 22.43 23.31
N GLN A 31 -21.69 22.89 22.53
CA GLN A 31 -21.68 22.72 21.07
C GLN A 31 -20.57 23.54 20.41
N GLU A 32 -20.41 24.81 20.82
CA GLU A 32 -19.33 25.69 20.37
C GLU A 32 -17.95 25.12 20.74
N GLU A 33 -17.76 24.68 21.98
CA GLU A 33 -16.51 24.03 22.42
C GLU A 33 -16.26 22.70 21.68
N SER A 34 -17.31 21.92 21.41
CA SER A 34 -17.19 20.67 20.64
C SER A 34 -16.88 20.92 19.17
N GLN A 35 -17.45 21.96 18.57
CA GLN A 35 -17.17 22.39 17.21
C GLN A 35 -15.76 22.99 17.11
N ALA A 36 -15.36 23.85 18.06
CA ALA A 36 -14.01 24.38 18.14
C ALA A 36 -12.97 23.27 18.36
N LYS A 37 -13.27 22.26 19.19
CA LYS A 37 -12.43 21.06 19.33
C LYS A 37 -12.39 20.22 18.05
N ARG A 38 -13.51 20.09 17.34
CA ARG A 38 -13.57 19.41 16.02
C ARG A 38 -12.74 20.17 14.99
N GLN A 39 -12.88 21.49 14.91
CA GLN A 39 -12.13 22.37 14.01
C GLN A 39 -10.64 22.33 14.32
N LYS A 40 -10.25 22.50 15.59
CA LYS A 40 -8.85 22.40 16.05
C LYS A 40 -8.23 21.00 15.80
N LYS A 41 -9.04 19.95 15.77
CA LYS A 41 -8.62 18.57 15.43
C LYS A 41 -8.55 18.32 13.91
N ILE A 42 -9.24 19.12 13.10
CA ILE A 42 -9.10 19.15 11.64
C ILE A 42 -7.82 19.91 11.27
N ASP A 43 -7.53 21.01 11.96
CA ASP A 43 -6.34 21.84 11.73
C ASP A 43 -5.01 21.17 12.12
N GLN A 44 -5.03 20.07 12.89
CA GLN A 44 -3.80 19.48 13.43
C GLN A 44 -3.04 18.51 12.51
N ASP A 45 -3.60 18.07 11.38
CA ASP A 45 -2.92 17.27 10.33
C ASP A 45 -3.89 17.04 9.15
N PRO A 46 -3.87 17.90 8.10
CA PRO A 46 -4.70 17.73 6.90
C PRO A 46 -4.58 16.36 6.23
N PHE A 47 -3.38 15.76 6.23
CA PHE A 47 -3.20 14.40 5.75
C PHE A 47 -4.03 13.41 6.54
N ARG A 48 -3.93 13.46 7.88
CA ARG A 48 -4.66 12.57 8.77
C ARG A 48 -6.17 12.78 8.67
N TYR A 49 -6.64 14.00 8.40
CA TYR A 49 -8.05 14.24 8.15
C TYR A 49 -8.54 13.43 6.94
N VAL A 50 -7.86 13.55 5.79
CA VAL A 50 -8.21 12.82 4.56
C VAL A 50 -8.05 11.31 4.75
N GLU A 51 -6.99 10.86 5.41
CA GLU A 51 -6.76 9.45 5.75
C GLU A 51 -7.94 8.87 6.53
N ARG A 52 -8.46 9.58 7.55
CA ARG A 52 -9.65 9.14 8.30
C ARG A 52 -10.91 9.10 7.44
N CYS A 53 -11.08 10.03 6.49
CA CYS A 53 -12.23 10.02 5.58
C CYS A 53 -12.27 8.74 4.74
N PHE A 54 -11.12 8.30 4.21
CA PHE A 54 -11.04 7.07 3.41
C PHE A 54 -11.03 5.78 4.23
N LYS A 55 -10.59 5.84 5.51
CA LYS A 55 -10.73 4.71 6.45
C LYS A 55 -12.15 4.51 6.96
N ALA A 56 -13.02 5.51 6.83
CA ALA A 56 -14.39 5.42 7.31
C ALA A 56 -15.13 4.27 6.63
N ARG A 57 -16.09 3.65 7.34
CA ARG A 57 -16.91 2.57 6.78
C ARG A 57 -17.69 3.04 5.55
N ALA A 58 -18.21 4.27 5.61
CA ALA A 58 -18.80 4.97 4.47
C ALA A 58 -17.90 6.18 4.15
N ILE A 59 -17.32 6.18 2.96
CA ILE A 59 -16.44 7.25 2.51
C ILE A 59 -17.33 8.46 2.14
N PRO A 60 -17.04 9.67 2.63
CA PRO A 60 -17.82 10.86 2.27
C PRO A 60 -17.84 11.10 0.75
N PRO A 61 -18.99 11.43 0.14
CA PRO A 61 -19.06 11.74 -1.29
C PRO A 61 -18.12 12.87 -1.71
N SER A 62 -17.95 13.87 -0.83
CA SER A 62 -17.00 14.98 -1.04
C SER A 62 -15.54 14.54 -1.08
N ALA A 63 -15.17 13.46 -0.39
CA ALA A 63 -13.84 12.89 -0.46
C ALA A 63 -13.67 12.06 -1.75
N MET A 64 -14.66 11.23 -2.10
CA MET A 64 -14.65 10.47 -3.36
C MET A 64 -14.59 11.36 -4.60
N ALA A 65 -15.27 12.51 -4.59
CA ALA A 65 -15.25 13.47 -5.71
C ALA A 65 -13.87 14.06 -6.00
N LYS A 66 -12.92 13.98 -5.05
CA LYS A 66 -11.53 14.44 -5.24
C LYS A 66 -10.60 13.33 -5.77
N VAL A 67 -11.09 12.10 -5.88
CA VAL A 67 -10.27 10.94 -6.26
C VAL A 67 -9.92 11.01 -7.74
N VAL A 68 -8.63 10.94 -8.04
CA VAL A 68 -8.13 10.79 -9.40
C VAL A 68 -8.15 9.31 -9.76
N HIS A 69 -8.96 8.93 -10.74
CA HIS A 69 -9.04 7.55 -11.23
C HIS A 69 -8.03 7.34 -12.37
N THR A 70 -7.00 6.53 -12.13
CA THR A 70 -5.94 6.27 -13.11
C THR A 70 -6.45 5.62 -14.40
N THR A 71 -7.51 4.83 -14.32
CA THR A 71 -8.15 4.20 -15.48
C THR A 71 -8.73 5.20 -16.47
N GLN A 72 -9.07 6.40 -15.99
CA GLN A 72 -9.62 7.50 -16.79
C GLN A 72 -8.53 8.44 -17.34
N LEU A 73 -7.25 8.15 -17.09
CA LEU A 73 -6.15 8.96 -17.60
C LEU A 73 -5.81 8.61 -19.05
N LEU A 74 -5.90 7.33 -19.44
CA LEU A 74 -5.38 6.83 -20.74
C LEU A 74 -6.01 7.49 -21.98
N ASP A 75 -7.27 7.90 -21.90
CA ASP A 75 -8.00 8.60 -22.96
C ASP A 75 -7.85 10.13 -22.89
N ASP A 76 -7.01 10.62 -21.97
CA ASP A 76 -6.73 12.02 -21.67
C ASP A 76 -7.96 12.86 -21.27
N SER A 77 -9.11 12.22 -21.03
CA SER A 77 -10.38 12.90 -20.75
C SER A 77 -10.40 13.62 -19.41
N HIS A 78 -9.54 13.20 -18.46
CA HIS A 78 -9.41 13.76 -17.12
C HIS A 78 -8.09 14.53 -16.91
N CYS A 79 -7.38 14.82 -18.00
CA CYS A 79 -6.23 15.71 -17.96
C CYS A 79 -6.67 17.15 -17.65
N SER A 80 -5.89 17.85 -16.85
CA SER A 80 -6.17 19.22 -16.40
C SER A 80 -4.86 19.99 -16.23
N ASP A 81 -4.92 21.27 -15.85
CA ASP A 81 -3.72 22.02 -15.47
C ASP A 81 -2.93 21.39 -14.30
N VAL A 82 -3.57 20.47 -13.56
CA VAL A 82 -2.97 19.74 -12.44
C VAL A 82 -2.40 18.38 -12.86
N ILE A 83 -3.08 17.66 -13.76
CA ILE A 83 -2.65 16.33 -14.24
C ILE A 83 -2.24 16.44 -15.70
N VAL A 84 -0.94 16.32 -15.94
CA VAL A 84 -0.32 16.60 -17.22
C VAL A 84 0.10 15.29 -17.89
N PRO A 85 -0.41 14.98 -19.10
CA PRO A 85 0.06 13.82 -19.86
C PRO A 85 1.48 14.08 -20.38
N VAL A 86 2.31 13.06 -20.31
CA VAL A 86 3.69 13.06 -20.81
C VAL A 86 3.98 11.78 -21.56
N THR A 87 5.00 11.82 -22.41
CA THR A 87 5.46 10.63 -23.15
C THR A 87 6.71 10.08 -22.50
N LEU A 88 6.75 8.77 -22.30
CA LEU A 88 7.93 8.04 -21.84
C LEU A 88 9.06 8.16 -22.88
N ALA A 89 10.30 8.24 -22.41
CA ALA A 89 11.47 8.41 -23.28
C ALA A 89 11.69 7.21 -24.19
N ILE A 90 11.34 6.02 -23.71
CA ILE A 90 11.32 4.79 -24.50
C ILE A 90 9.97 4.10 -24.36
N ASP A 91 9.68 3.25 -25.35
CA ASP A 91 8.53 2.35 -25.30
C ASP A 91 8.85 1.19 -24.36
N LEU A 92 8.03 0.96 -23.34
CA LEU A 92 8.27 -0.08 -22.33
C LEU A 92 8.47 -1.48 -22.94
N ARG A 93 7.93 -1.73 -24.13
CA ARG A 93 8.01 -3.01 -24.83
C ARG A 93 9.40 -3.32 -25.39
N GLN A 94 10.23 -2.29 -25.62
CA GLN A 94 11.55 -2.45 -26.24
C GLN A 94 12.48 -3.37 -25.45
N HIS A 95 12.38 -3.34 -24.11
CA HIS A 95 13.22 -4.15 -23.24
C HIS A 95 12.46 -5.25 -22.50
N CYS A 96 11.12 -5.24 -22.53
CA CYS A 96 10.30 -6.24 -21.85
C CYS A 96 8.91 -6.46 -22.50
N SER A 97 8.89 -6.89 -23.76
CA SER A 97 7.65 -7.12 -24.52
C SER A 97 6.74 -8.21 -23.93
N ALA A 98 7.28 -9.12 -23.11
CA ALA A 98 6.49 -10.14 -22.43
C ALA A 98 5.57 -9.55 -21.34
N LEU A 99 5.97 -8.46 -20.70
CA LEU A 99 5.20 -7.81 -19.64
C LEU A 99 4.23 -6.77 -20.20
N PHE A 100 4.71 -5.97 -21.15
CA PHE A 100 4.00 -4.84 -21.72
C PHE A 100 3.51 -5.23 -23.11
N GLY A 101 2.20 -5.27 -23.31
CA GLY A 101 1.50 -5.96 -24.41
C GLY A 101 1.87 -5.64 -25.86
N PRO A 102 1.12 -6.17 -26.83
CA PRO A 102 1.50 -6.14 -28.25
C PRO A 102 1.63 -4.71 -28.83
N PRO A 103 2.36 -4.53 -29.94
CA PRO A 103 2.49 -3.27 -30.66
C PRO A 103 1.25 -2.94 -31.51
N ASP A 104 0.07 -2.85 -30.88
CA ASP A 104 -1.17 -2.46 -31.55
C ASP A 104 -1.66 -1.07 -31.13
N THR A 105 -2.67 -0.56 -31.84
CA THR A 105 -3.24 0.78 -31.62
C THR A 105 -3.91 0.92 -30.25
N GLN A 106 -4.41 -0.16 -29.66
CA GLN A 106 -5.08 -0.16 -28.36
C GLN A 106 -4.06 -0.12 -27.21
N TRP A 107 -2.95 -0.84 -27.34
CA TRP A 107 -1.96 -1.00 -26.28
C TRP A 107 -0.83 0.03 -26.32
N THR A 108 -0.57 0.61 -27.48
CA THR A 108 0.50 1.62 -27.64
C THR A 108 0.41 2.79 -26.65
N PRO A 109 -0.78 3.37 -26.34
CA PRO A 109 -0.89 4.39 -25.31
C PRO A 109 -0.41 3.90 -23.93
N ARG A 110 -0.72 2.66 -23.54
CA ARG A 110 -0.34 2.07 -22.24
C ARG A 110 1.17 1.87 -22.10
N ALA A 111 1.87 1.65 -23.20
CA ALA A 111 3.32 1.42 -23.21
C ALA A 111 4.15 2.71 -23.36
N ARG A 112 3.52 3.85 -23.66
CA ARG A 112 4.21 5.12 -23.99
C ARG A 112 3.73 6.33 -23.22
N LYS A 113 2.51 6.35 -22.69
CA LYS A 113 1.99 7.47 -21.91
C LYS A 113 2.30 7.29 -20.43
N ALA A 114 2.59 8.42 -19.80
CA ALA A 114 2.59 8.56 -18.36
C ALA A 114 1.95 9.91 -17.99
N TYR A 115 1.71 10.12 -16.70
CA TYR A 115 1.03 11.31 -16.20
C TYR A 115 1.78 11.87 -15.00
N LEU A 116 1.91 13.19 -14.97
CA LEU A 116 2.50 13.94 -13.86
C LEU A 116 1.41 14.66 -13.10
N ILE A 117 1.59 14.79 -11.78
CA ILE A 117 0.77 15.69 -10.96
C ILE A 117 1.61 16.92 -10.64
N LYS A 118 1.25 18.07 -11.21
CA LYS A 118 2.03 19.31 -11.13
C LYS A 118 2.35 19.74 -9.70
N THR A 119 1.42 19.48 -8.77
CA THR A 119 1.56 19.83 -7.35
C THR A 119 2.39 18.83 -6.55
N ILE A 120 2.75 17.68 -7.13
CA ILE A 120 3.61 16.63 -6.56
C ILE A 120 4.78 16.35 -7.51
N PRO A 121 5.77 17.26 -7.61
CA PRO A 121 6.95 17.06 -8.46
C PRO A 121 7.66 15.74 -8.14
N GLY A 122 8.05 15.01 -9.19
CA GLY A 122 8.71 13.72 -9.04
C GLY A 122 7.79 12.51 -8.99
N LEU A 123 6.47 12.68 -8.94
CA LEU A 123 5.52 11.57 -9.04
C LEU A 123 5.15 11.33 -10.51
N ILE A 124 5.44 10.13 -11.00
CA ILE A 124 5.09 9.69 -12.36
C ILE A 124 4.12 8.52 -12.25
N ILE A 125 3.01 8.59 -12.99
CA ILE A 125 1.97 7.56 -13.00
C ILE A 125 1.92 6.92 -14.39
N ILE A 126 2.01 5.60 -14.47
CA ILE A 126 1.86 4.82 -15.70
C ILE A 126 0.64 3.91 -15.52
N PRO A 127 -0.53 4.28 -16.10
CA PRO A 127 -1.74 3.50 -15.95
C PRO A 127 -1.64 2.16 -16.70
N ASN A 128 -1.74 1.06 -15.94
CA ASN A 128 -1.73 -0.33 -16.38
C ASN A 128 -1.00 -0.61 -17.71
N PRO A 129 0.35 -0.62 -17.73
CA PRO A 129 1.12 -1.00 -18.91
C PRO A 129 1.12 -2.52 -19.17
N PHE A 130 0.71 -3.34 -18.19
CA PHE A 130 0.85 -4.80 -18.19
C PHE A 130 -0.29 -5.53 -18.91
N THR A 131 0.04 -6.60 -19.64
CA THR A 131 -0.98 -7.54 -20.14
C THR A 131 -1.65 -8.28 -18.98
N GLU A 132 -2.84 -8.83 -19.22
CA GLU A 132 -3.52 -9.69 -18.25
C GLU A 132 -2.65 -10.90 -17.85
N SER A 133 -1.97 -11.51 -18.83
CA SER A 133 -1.05 -12.63 -18.59
C SER A 133 0.16 -12.20 -17.75
N ALA A 134 0.73 -11.01 -18.02
CA ALA A 134 1.81 -10.46 -17.23
C ALA A 134 1.39 -10.17 -15.78
N GLN A 135 0.19 -9.62 -15.55
CA GLN A 135 -0.32 -9.42 -14.20
C GLN A 135 -0.47 -10.75 -13.46
N ARG A 136 -1.03 -11.79 -14.10
CA ARG A 136 -1.10 -13.15 -13.52
C ARG A 136 0.30 -13.69 -13.22
N HIS A 137 1.24 -13.53 -14.15
CA HIS A 137 2.63 -13.98 -14.00
C HIS A 137 3.32 -13.32 -12.80
N MET A 138 3.18 -11.99 -12.64
CA MET A 138 3.72 -11.27 -11.49
C MET A 138 3.06 -11.69 -10.17
N ILE A 139 1.74 -11.87 -10.15
CA ILE A 139 1.00 -12.33 -8.97
C ILE A 139 1.47 -13.72 -8.54
N LYS A 140 1.66 -14.64 -9.50
CA LYS A 140 2.20 -15.98 -9.22
C LYS A 140 3.52 -15.87 -8.48
N HIS A 141 4.49 -15.18 -9.10
CA HIS A 141 5.82 -15.01 -8.50
C HIS A 141 5.79 -14.38 -7.11
N CYS A 142 4.94 -13.37 -6.92
CA CYS A 142 4.75 -12.74 -5.62
C CYS A 142 4.17 -13.70 -4.56
N LEU A 143 3.42 -14.73 -4.94
CA LEU A 143 2.86 -15.70 -3.99
C LEU A 143 3.74 -16.94 -3.82
N THR A 144 4.54 -17.29 -4.83
CA THR A 144 5.39 -18.47 -4.87
C THR A 144 6.84 -18.16 -4.50
N ASP A 145 7.77 -18.35 -5.43
CA ASP A 145 9.22 -18.18 -5.32
C ASP A 145 9.69 -16.87 -4.67
N PHE A 146 9.04 -15.72 -4.90
CA PHE A 146 9.46 -14.50 -4.20
C PHE A 146 9.13 -14.57 -2.71
N ALA A 147 8.08 -15.30 -2.33
CA ALA A 147 7.65 -15.49 -0.94
C ALA A 147 8.31 -16.70 -0.26
N GLU A 148 9.14 -17.48 -0.97
CA GLU A 148 9.89 -18.59 -0.41
C GLU A 148 11.10 -18.10 0.42
N PRO A 149 11.51 -18.84 1.46
CA PRO A 149 12.84 -18.67 2.05
C PRO A 149 13.94 -18.78 0.97
N PRO A 150 15.04 -18.00 1.07
CA PRO A 150 15.49 -17.23 2.23
C PRO A 150 14.92 -15.82 2.34
N ASN A 151 14.02 -15.38 1.46
CA ASN A 151 13.43 -14.04 1.57
C ASN A 151 12.64 -13.90 2.87
N VAL A 152 12.85 -12.80 3.60
CA VAL A 152 12.26 -12.63 4.93
C VAL A 152 10.78 -12.27 4.82
N SER A 153 9.98 -12.86 5.71
CA SER A 153 8.54 -12.72 5.79
C SER A 153 8.08 -12.12 7.11
N SER A 154 6.96 -11.38 7.04
CA SER A 154 6.16 -11.01 8.20
C SER A 154 5.78 -12.18 9.13
N LEU A 155 5.83 -13.42 8.64
CA LEU A 155 5.51 -14.61 9.42
C LEU A 155 6.70 -15.17 10.20
N ASP A 156 7.95 -14.88 9.81
CA ASP A 156 9.15 -15.54 10.37
C ASP A 156 9.33 -15.28 11.87
N GLY A 157 8.86 -14.14 12.38
CA GLY A 157 8.87 -13.83 13.81
C GLY A 157 7.79 -14.54 14.64
N HIS A 158 6.88 -15.28 13.99
CA HIS A 158 5.65 -15.80 14.61
C HIS A 158 5.40 -17.28 14.32
N TYR A 159 5.74 -17.76 13.13
CA TYR A 159 5.44 -19.10 12.64
C TYR A 159 6.67 -19.71 11.95
N GLU A 160 6.84 -21.01 12.11
CA GLU A 160 7.83 -21.76 11.33
C GLU A 160 7.32 -21.87 9.89
N ARG A 161 7.99 -21.18 8.96
CA ARG A 161 7.61 -21.21 7.56
C ARG A 161 8.08 -22.50 6.88
N PRO A 162 7.26 -23.10 6.01
CA PRO A 162 7.67 -24.23 5.19
C PRO A 162 8.82 -23.87 4.25
N ALA A 163 9.68 -24.85 3.93
CA ALA A 163 10.80 -24.66 3.02
C ALA A 163 10.37 -24.21 1.61
N LYS A 164 9.21 -24.68 1.13
CA LYS A 164 8.60 -24.29 -0.15
C LYS A 164 7.62 -23.11 -0.02
N GLY A 165 7.72 -22.35 1.06
CA GLY A 165 6.83 -21.23 1.33
C GLY A 165 5.41 -21.63 1.74
N VAL A 166 4.59 -20.62 2.04
CA VAL A 166 3.21 -20.83 2.51
C VAL A 166 2.26 -21.21 1.37
N TRP A 167 2.58 -20.81 0.14
CA TRP A 167 1.75 -21.09 -1.02
C TRP A 167 1.69 -22.58 -1.37
N ASP A 168 2.80 -23.32 -1.24
CA ASP A 168 2.80 -24.78 -1.44
C ASP A 168 1.76 -25.47 -0.55
N LEU A 169 1.68 -25.09 0.74
CA LEU A 169 0.66 -25.62 1.64
C LEU A 169 -0.75 -25.27 1.19
N TYR A 170 -0.97 -24.02 0.79
CA TYR A 170 -2.27 -23.54 0.32
C TYR A 170 -2.71 -24.28 -0.94
N GLU A 171 -1.80 -24.46 -1.90
CA GLU A 171 -2.08 -25.17 -3.15
C GLU A 171 -2.41 -26.64 -2.91
N ARG A 172 -1.58 -27.36 -2.15
CA ARG A 172 -1.86 -28.76 -1.78
C ARG A 172 -3.19 -28.89 -1.04
N HIS A 173 -3.51 -27.95 -0.15
CA HIS A 173 -4.79 -27.89 0.54
C HIS A 173 -5.97 -27.72 -0.44
N CYS A 174 -5.91 -26.74 -1.33
CA CYS A 174 -6.95 -26.50 -2.33
C CYS A 174 -7.12 -27.65 -3.32
N GLN A 175 -6.05 -28.42 -3.58
CA GLN A 175 -6.08 -29.60 -4.45
C GLN A 175 -6.48 -30.89 -3.72
N GLY A 176 -6.75 -30.85 -2.41
CA GLY A 176 -7.09 -32.02 -1.61
C GLY A 176 -5.91 -32.98 -1.35
N GLN A 177 -4.68 -32.53 -1.59
CA GLN A 177 -3.44 -33.27 -1.33
C GLN A 177 -2.91 -33.06 0.11
N LEU A 178 -3.50 -32.12 0.85
CA LEU A 178 -3.15 -31.80 2.23
C LEU A 178 -4.44 -31.58 3.04
N THR A 179 -4.62 -32.36 4.09
CA THR A 179 -5.84 -32.46 4.91
C THR A 179 -5.53 -32.22 6.38
N SER A 180 -6.55 -31.96 7.22
CA SER A 180 -6.35 -31.65 8.64
C SER A 180 -5.72 -32.78 9.47
N ASP A 181 -5.70 -33.99 8.93
CA ASP A 181 -5.10 -35.18 9.56
C ASP A 181 -3.60 -35.29 9.27
N ASP A 182 -3.09 -34.53 8.29
CA ASP A 182 -1.68 -34.52 7.92
C ASP A 182 -0.84 -33.73 8.94
N PRO A 183 0.36 -34.22 9.30
CA PRO A 183 1.19 -33.58 10.33
C PRO A 183 1.62 -32.15 9.98
N ASP A 184 1.78 -31.85 8.69
CA ASP A 184 2.26 -30.56 8.17
C ASP A 184 1.10 -29.58 7.85
N TYR A 185 -0.16 -29.97 8.06
CA TYR A 185 -1.31 -29.10 7.77
C TYR A 185 -1.31 -27.83 8.61
N TYR A 186 -1.03 -27.98 9.91
CA TYR A 186 -1.06 -26.88 10.86
C TYR A 186 0.34 -26.36 11.11
N THR A 187 0.63 -25.13 10.68
CA THR A 187 1.95 -24.53 10.93
C THR A 187 2.13 -24.17 12.40
N VAL A 188 3.30 -24.52 12.92
CA VAL A 188 3.67 -24.41 14.32
C VAL A 188 4.12 -22.97 14.63
N PRO A 189 3.58 -22.33 15.68
CA PRO A 189 4.11 -21.05 16.12
C PRO A 189 5.50 -21.20 16.75
N VAL A 190 6.43 -20.29 16.43
CA VAL A 190 7.83 -20.35 16.90
C VAL A 190 7.93 -20.45 18.43
N LYS A 191 7.04 -19.76 19.17
CA LYS A 191 7.02 -19.79 20.64
C LYS A 191 6.67 -21.15 21.25
N SER A 192 6.11 -22.09 20.49
CA SER A 192 5.75 -23.42 21.02
C SER A 192 6.93 -24.40 21.09
N ASN A 193 8.09 -24.04 20.53
CA ASN A 193 9.34 -24.80 20.61
C ASN A 193 10.31 -24.31 21.70
N GLN A 194 9.92 -23.32 22.52
CA GLN A 194 10.72 -22.94 23.69
C GLN A 194 10.36 -23.87 24.86
N ALA A 195 11.28 -24.78 25.22
CA ALA A 195 11.17 -25.55 26.45
C ALA A 195 11.00 -24.59 27.63
N PRO A 196 10.13 -24.90 28.62
CA PRO A 196 10.00 -24.07 29.80
C PRO A 196 11.37 -24.00 30.50
N VAL A 197 11.97 -22.81 30.50
CA VAL A 197 13.17 -22.53 31.28
C VAL A 197 12.77 -22.71 32.75
N PRO A 198 13.46 -23.57 33.54
CA PRO A 198 13.18 -23.66 34.96
C PRO A 198 13.52 -22.30 35.59
N THR A 199 12.49 -21.54 35.97
CA THR A 199 12.65 -20.32 36.76
C THR A 199 13.04 -20.71 38.18
N MET A 200 14.32 -21.01 38.39
CA MET A 200 14.95 -20.83 39.70
C MET A 200 15.36 -19.37 39.77
N TYR A 201 14.53 -18.56 40.43
CA TYR A 201 14.84 -17.37 41.23
C TYR A 201 13.49 -16.71 41.52
N GLN A 202 12.86 -17.13 42.62
CA GLN A 202 11.84 -16.33 43.28
C GLN A 202 12.58 -15.23 44.04
N ASP A 203 12.30 -13.98 43.70
CA ASP A 203 12.44 -12.88 44.65
C ASP A 203 11.14 -12.09 44.65
N ASP A 204 10.47 -12.14 45.79
CA ASP A 204 9.22 -11.47 46.08
C ASP A 204 9.52 -9.99 46.27
N THR A 205 8.96 -9.12 45.42
CA THR A 205 8.41 -7.78 45.76
C THR A 205 8.25 -6.90 44.51
N HIS A 206 7.05 -6.88 43.94
CA HIS A 206 6.27 -5.65 43.72
C HIS A 206 5.05 -5.93 42.83
N ASN A 207 3.90 -5.54 43.35
CA ASN A 207 2.59 -5.78 42.79
C ASN A 207 2.31 -4.77 41.67
N HIS A 208 2.87 -5.02 40.49
CA HIS A 208 2.40 -4.42 39.24
C HIS A 208 1.67 -5.49 38.45
N THR A 209 0.37 -5.27 38.25
CA THR A 209 -0.48 -6.07 37.37
C THR A 209 -0.05 -5.90 35.91
N HIS A 210 1.03 -6.59 35.55
CA HIS A 210 1.33 -6.87 34.16
C HIS A 210 0.19 -7.73 33.62
N LYS A 211 -0.63 -7.16 32.74
CA LYS A 211 -1.48 -7.94 31.84
C LYS A 211 -0.54 -8.72 30.92
N THR A 212 -0.22 -9.94 31.32
CA THR A 212 0.38 -10.96 30.46
C THR A 212 -0.63 -11.31 29.38
N SER A 213 -0.56 -10.65 28.22
CA SER A 213 -1.26 -11.13 27.03
C SER A 213 -0.43 -12.21 26.34
N ASP A 214 -0.15 -13.30 27.04
CA ASP A 214 0.31 -14.55 26.42
C ASP A 214 -0.92 -15.27 25.85
N ALA A 215 -1.43 -14.75 24.74
CA ALA A 215 -2.23 -15.58 23.85
C ALA A 215 -1.25 -16.54 23.19
N ALA A 216 -1.14 -17.77 23.70
CA ALA A 216 -0.41 -18.85 23.05
C ALA A 216 -0.79 -18.85 21.57
N ALA A 217 0.21 -18.62 20.70
CA ALA A 217 -0.05 -18.42 19.29
C ALA A 217 -0.77 -19.66 18.73
N LYS A 218 -1.94 -19.44 18.11
CA LYS A 218 -2.79 -20.52 17.60
C LYS A 218 -2.15 -21.15 16.37
N ARG A 219 -2.14 -22.48 16.30
CA ARG A 219 -1.89 -23.23 15.05
C ARG A 219 -2.88 -22.78 13.97
N LEU A 220 -2.39 -22.54 12.75
CA LEU A 220 -3.20 -22.02 11.65
C LEU A 220 -3.29 -23.03 10.52
N SER A 221 -4.44 -23.04 9.84
CA SER A 221 -4.61 -23.75 8.57
C SER A 221 -3.76 -23.09 7.48
N PRO A 222 -3.47 -23.76 6.35
CA PRO A 222 -2.75 -23.16 5.23
C PRO A 222 -3.42 -21.87 4.73
N THR A 223 -4.75 -21.87 4.63
CA THR A 223 -5.55 -20.71 4.21
C THR A 223 -5.41 -19.55 5.21
N ASP A 224 -5.53 -19.81 6.51
CA ASP A 224 -5.42 -18.76 7.53
C ASP A 224 -3.99 -18.20 7.60
N LEU A 225 -2.98 -19.05 7.48
CA LEU A 225 -1.58 -18.65 7.50
C LEU A 225 -1.27 -17.74 6.30
N LEU A 226 -1.68 -18.15 5.09
CA LEU A 226 -1.50 -17.34 3.89
C LEU A 226 -2.20 -15.98 4.01
N ARG A 227 -3.39 -15.93 4.62
CA ARG A 227 -4.12 -14.68 4.90
C ARG A 227 -3.46 -13.82 5.98
N LYS A 228 -2.54 -14.37 6.78
CA LYS A 228 -1.72 -13.61 7.73
C LYS A 228 -0.44 -13.05 7.13
N GLN A 229 -0.02 -13.50 5.95
CA GLN A 229 1.09 -12.88 5.23
C GLN A 229 0.78 -11.39 5.02
N ARG A 230 1.72 -10.51 5.38
CA ARG A 230 1.58 -9.05 5.25
C ARG A 230 2.66 -8.45 4.37
N TRP A 231 3.90 -8.90 4.50
CA TRP A 231 4.98 -8.44 3.64
C TRP A 231 6.07 -9.50 3.45
N ILE A 232 6.77 -9.41 2.33
CA ILE A 232 8.03 -10.12 2.03
C ILE A 232 9.07 -9.08 1.61
N THR A 233 10.31 -9.23 2.08
CA THR A 233 11.45 -8.42 1.64
C THR A 233 12.36 -9.21 0.69
N LEU A 234 12.82 -8.56 -0.37
CA LEU A 234 13.67 -9.13 -1.43
C LEU A 234 14.99 -8.37 -1.49
N GLY A 235 16.07 -9.06 -1.90
CA GLY A 235 17.38 -8.43 -2.04
C GLY A 235 18.02 -8.13 -0.69
N TYR A 236 18.46 -6.89 -0.47
CA TYR A 236 18.85 -6.42 0.85
C TYR A 236 17.66 -6.39 1.80
N GLN A 237 17.80 -7.07 2.94
CA GLN A 237 16.70 -7.30 3.86
C GLN A 237 16.47 -6.09 4.75
N TYR A 238 15.23 -5.61 4.77
CA TYR A 238 14.83 -4.47 5.59
C TYR A 238 14.42 -4.94 6.99
N ASN A 239 15.08 -4.41 8.02
CA ASN A 239 14.74 -4.69 9.40
C ASN A 239 13.69 -3.69 9.91
N TRP A 240 12.48 -4.18 10.19
CA TRP A 240 11.36 -3.35 10.65
C TRP A 240 11.54 -2.75 12.05
N GLN A 241 12.40 -3.35 12.89
CA GLN A 241 12.67 -2.87 14.24
C GLN A 241 13.67 -1.72 14.23
N THR A 242 14.77 -1.86 13.49
CA THR A 242 15.82 -0.82 13.39
C THR A 242 15.52 0.21 12.30
N LYS A 243 14.66 -0.13 11.33
CA LYS A 243 14.32 0.65 10.13
C LYS A 243 15.50 0.87 9.18
N GLU A 244 16.39 -0.11 9.14
CA GLU A 244 17.63 -0.11 8.36
C GLU A 244 17.74 -1.39 7.53
N TYR A 245 18.56 -1.34 6.48
CA TYR A 245 18.90 -2.52 5.69
C TYR A 245 20.07 -3.27 6.32
N ASP A 246 20.04 -4.60 6.30
CA ASP A 246 21.26 -5.41 6.48
C ASP A 246 22.09 -5.27 5.20
N LEU A 247 23.16 -4.49 5.27
CA LEU A 247 24.04 -4.19 4.13
C LEU A 247 25.10 -5.28 3.89
N GLU A 248 25.27 -6.21 4.83
CA GLU A 248 26.30 -7.26 4.77
C GLU A 248 25.75 -8.53 4.11
N HIS A 249 24.47 -8.84 4.33
CA HIS A 249 23.85 -10.11 3.88
C HIS A 249 22.70 -9.88 2.88
N GLY A 250 23.03 -9.33 1.71
CA GLY A 250 22.09 -9.19 0.60
C GLY A 250 21.79 -10.53 -0.09
N LEU A 251 20.51 -10.77 -0.41
CA LEU A 251 20.10 -11.85 -1.30
C LEU A 251 20.14 -11.40 -2.77
N PRO A 252 20.31 -12.31 -3.74
CA PRO A 252 20.18 -11.95 -5.15
C PRO A 252 18.75 -11.46 -5.44
N MET A 253 18.65 -10.32 -6.15
CA MET A 253 17.36 -9.84 -6.65
C MET A 253 16.91 -10.69 -7.85
N PRO A 254 15.62 -11.05 -7.95
CA PRO A 254 15.13 -11.79 -9.10
C PRO A 254 15.34 -11.02 -10.42
N ASP A 255 15.86 -11.68 -11.45
CA ASP A 255 16.13 -11.08 -12.76
C ASP A 255 14.90 -10.41 -13.37
N LEU A 256 13.72 -11.01 -13.19
CA LEU A 256 12.45 -10.44 -13.62
C LEU A 256 12.21 -9.05 -13.02
N LEU A 257 12.52 -8.86 -11.73
CA LEU A 257 12.35 -7.58 -11.04
C LEU A 257 13.41 -6.56 -11.45
N ASP A 258 14.65 -7.00 -11.64
CA ASP A 258 15.71 -6.15 -12.15
C ASP A 258 15.40 -5.64 -13.56
N GLN A 259 14.99 -6.53 -14.49
CA GLN A 259 14.60 -6.15 -15.85
C GLN A 259 13.37 -5.24 -15.87
N LEU A 260 12.32 -5.58 -15.10
CA LEU A 260 11.10 -4.78 -14.99
C LEU A 260 11.40 -3.36 -14.51
N SER A 261 12.11 -3.24 -13.40
CA SER A 261 12.39 -1.94 -12.78
C SER A 261 13.36 -1.11 -13.61
N LYS A 262 14.44 -1.69 -14.16
CA LYS A 262 15.34 -1.00 -15.11
C LYS A 262 14.61 -0.50 -16.35
N THR A 263 13.70 -1.30 -16.91
CA THR A 263 12.90 -0.88 -18.07
C THR A 263 12.03 0.33 -17.73
N ILE A 264 11.33 0.29 -16.59
CA ILE A 264 10.48 1.40 -16.13
C ILE A 264 11.32 2.66 -15.85
N VAL A 265 12.44 2.51 -15.13
CA VAL A 265 13.32 3.62 -14.76
C VAL A 265 13.96 4.26 -16.00
N SER A 266 14.34 3.47 -17.00
CA SER A 266 14.79 3.96 -18.31
C SER A 266 13.69 4.68 -19.08
N ALA A 267 12.46 4.18 -19.04
CA ALA A 267 11.31 4.82 -19.69
C ALA A 267 10.95 6.18 -19.10
N VAL A 268 11.21 6.38 -17.80
CA VAL A 268 10.97 7.67 -17.15
C VAL A 268 12.17 8.61 -17.14
N GLN A 269 13.32 8.22 -17.70
CA GLN A 269 14.46 9.12 -17.83
C GLN A 269 14.10 10.31 -18.73
N GLY A 270 14.39 11.53 -18.28
CA GLY A 270 14.01 12.75 -18.98
C GLY A 270 12.51 13.11 -18.91
N VAL A 271 11.67 12.33 -18.25
CA VAL A 271 10.26 12.69 -18.08
C VAL A 271 10.13 13.87 -17.11
N GLY A 272 9.36 14.89 -17.48
CA GLY A 272 9.20 16.11 -16.68
C GLY A 272 8.24 17.11 -17.30
N LEU A 273 8.02 18.22 -16.58
CA LEU A 273 7.29 19.39 -17.08
C LEU A 273 8.22 20.28 -17.91
N ALA A 274 7.69 20.97 -18.93
CA ALA A 274 8.48 21.81 -19.83
C ALA A 274 9.28 22.90 -19.07
N ASP A 275 8.62 23.60 -18.15
CA ASP A 275 9.21 24.67 -17.32
C ASP A 275 9.28 24.26 -15.84
N GLY A 276 9.56 23.00 -15.54
CA GLY A 276 9.49 22.50 -14.18
C GLY A 276 10.42 21.33 -13.87
N TRP A 277 10.01 20.51 -12.90
CA TRP A 277 10.76 19.34 -12.49
C TRP A 277 10.88 18.33 -13.65
N ARG A 278 12.06 17.71 -13.76
CA ARG A 278 12.39 16.64 -14.71
C ARG A 278 13.21 15.56 -14.00
N ASN A 279 12.94 14.30 -14.33
CA ASN A 279 13.75 13.17 -13.90
C ASN A 279 15.02 13.07 -14.75
N ASP A 280 16.18 13.29 -14.17
CA ASP A 280 17.49 13.15 -14.82
C ASP A 280 18.23 11.88 -14.39
N TYR A 281 17.59 11.02 -13.59
CA TYR A 281 18.20 9.77 -13.16
C TYR A 281 18.48 8.84 -14.36
N PRO A 282 19.74 8.37 -14.54
CA PRO A 282 20.11 7.53 -15.67
C PRO A 282 19.55 6.11 -15.52
N GLY A 283 18.67 5.74 -16.45
CA GLY A 283 17.91 4.50 -16.43
C GLY A 283 18.76 3.23 -16.44
N ASP A 284 19.80 3.25 -17.26
CA ASP A 284 20.77 2.20 -17.48
C ASP A 284 21.63 1.89 -16.23
N GLN A 285 21.68 2.82 -15.28
CA GLN A 285 22.45 2.70 -14.05
C GLN A 285 21.60 2.29 -12.85
N PHE A 286 20.28 2.22 -13.00
CA PHE A 286 19.40 1.72 -11.95
C PHE A 286 19.71 0.24 -11.68
N LYS A 287 19.78 -0.14 -10.39
CA LYS A 287 19.90 -1.53 -9.98
C LYS A 287 18.79 -1.88 -9.00
N ALA A 288 18.07 -2.97 -9.28
CA ALA A 288 17.17 -3.53 -8.28
C ALA A 288 18.03 -4.17 -7.18
N GLU A 289 18.00 -3.59 -5.99
CA GLU A 289 18.83 -4.04 -4.86
C GLU A 289 17.97 -4.41 -3.65
N ALA A 290 16.81 -3.77 -3.50
CA ALA A 290 15.85 -4.13 -2.47
C ALA A 290 14.42 -4.12 -3.03
N GLY A 291 13.58 -5.00 -2.50
CA GLY A 291 12.16 -5.03 -2.82
C GLY A 291 11.30 -5.32 -1.60
N VAL A 292 10.05 -4.85 -1.65
CA VAL A 292 9.02 -5.18 -0.65
C VAL A 292 7.74 -5.55 -1.38
N ILE A 293 7.26 -6.78 -1.16
CA ILE A 293 5.92 -7.19 -1.55
C ILE A 293 5.02 -6.97 -0.35
N ASN A 294 3.95 -6.20 -0.50
CA ASN A 294 2.91 -6.01 0.50
C ASN A 294 1.63 -6.74 0.07
N TYR A 295 1.06 -7.52 0.99
CA TYR A 295 -0.19 -8.26 0.80
C TYR A 295 -1.26 -7.61 1.67
N TYR A 296 -2.27 -7.05 1.02
CA TYR A 296 -3.40 -6.41 1.66
C TYR A 296 -4.64 -7.28 1.53
N GLN A 297 -5.29 -7.55 2.64
CA GLN A 297 -6.68 -7.99 2.67
C GLN A 297 -7.60 -6.76 2.54
N LEU A 298 -8.88 -6.95 2.20
CA LEU A 298 -9.83 -5.84 1.94
C LEU A 298 -9.95 -4.80 3.07
N ARG A 299 -9.68 -5.20 4.32
CA ARG A 299 -9.76 -4.33 5.50
C ARG A 299 -8.40 -3.81 5.99
N ASP A 300 -7.32 -4.23 5.36
CA ASP A 300 -5.99 -3.73 5.70
C ASP A 300 -5.83 -2.29 5.21
N ALA A 301 -4.93 -1.55 5.87
CA ALA A 301 -4.59 -0.19 5.52
C ALA A 301 -3.13 0.09 5.90
N LEU A 302 -2.46 0.93 5.12
CA LEU A 302 -1.13 1.44 5.41
C LEU A 302 -1.21 2.94 5.71
N MET A 303 -0.75 3.34 6.89
CA MET A 303 -0.85 4.73 7.35
C MET A 303 0.23 5.61 6.72
N ALA A 304 0.04 6.93 6.83
CA ALA A 304 0.98 7.95 6.37
C ALA A 304 2.42 7.69 6.83
N HIS A 305 3.32 7.41 5.89
CA HIS A 305 4.75 7.17 6.10
C HIS A 305 5.59 7.77 4.96
N VAL A 306 6.91 7.71 5.12
CA VAL A 306 7.90 8.09 4.10
C VAL A 306 8.92 6.97 4.03
N ASP A 307 9.23 6.54 2.81
CA ASP A 307 10.31 5.59 2.53
C ASP A 307 11.65 6.35 2.47
N LYS A 308 12.47 6.21 3.51
CA LYS A 308 13.71 7.00 3.66
C LYS A 308 14.88 6.19 4.25
N SER A 309 14.85 4.88 4.05
CA SER A 309 15.84 3.97 4.63
C SER A 309 16.97 3.62 3.66
N GLU A 310 16.81 3.95 2.38
CA GLU A 310 17.86 3.76 1.38
C GLU A 310 18.95 4.83 1.54
N VAL A 311 20.21 4.43 1.31
CA VAL A 311 21.33 5.38 1.23
C VAL A 311 21.18 6.27 -0.01
N ASN A 312 20.73 5.66 -1.12
CA ASN A 312 20.45 6.36 -2.37
C ASN A 312 19.00 6.84 -2.46
N MET A 313 18.78 8.07 -2.00
CA MET A 313 17.49 8.75 -2.11
C MET A 313 17.25 9.41 -3.48
N GLU A 314 18.25 9.44 -4.37
CA GLU A 314 18.15 9.99 -5.73
C GLU A 314 17.57 8.97 -6.72
N ALA A 315 17.81 7.67 -6.49
CA ALA A 315 17.26 6.61 -7.32
C ALA A 315 15.72 6.60 -7.32
N PRO A 316 15.05 6.24 -8.42
CA PRO A 316 13.62 6.05 -8.41
C PRO A 316 13.17 4.90 -7.50
N LEU A 317 11.99 5.03 -6.90
CA LEU A 317 11.24 3.91 -6.34
C LEU A 317 10.14 3.53 -7.33
N VAL A 318 10.10 2.25 -7.71
CA VAL A 318 9.06 1.71 -8.61
C VAL A 318 8.04 0.93 -7.79
N SER A 319 6.76 1.26 -7.92
CA SER A 319 5.65 0.62 -7.21
C SER A 319 4.62 0.10 -8.20
N ALA A 320 4.44 -1.21 -8.28
CA ALA A 320 3.44 -1.87 -9.12
C ALA A 320 2.26 -2.40 -8.28
N SER A 321 1.06 -2.34 -8.85
CA SER A 321 -0.20 -2.68 -8.18
C SER A 321 -0.91 -3.85 -8.85
N PHE A 322 -1.36 -4.84 -8.10
CA PHE A 322 -2.11 -6.00 -8.63
C PHE A 322 -3.31 -6.36 -7.75
N GLY A 323 -4.43 -6.73 -8.36
CA GLY A 323 -5.66 -7.14 -7.68
C GLY A 323 -6.67 -6.01 -7.49
N HIS A 324 -7.36 -6.00 -6.35
CA HIS A 324 -8.33 -4.96 -6.02
C HIS A 324 -7.71 -3.55 -6.10
N ALA A 325 -8.49 -2.59 -6.60
CA ALA A 325 -8.12 -1.20 -6.58
C ALA A 325 -7.98 -0.68 -5.14
N CYS A 326 -7.16 0.36 -4.94
CA CYS A 326 -7.03 1.02 -3.65
C CYS A 326 -7.07 2.55 -3.78
N ILE A 327 -7.40 3.22 -2.67
CA ILE A 327 -7.12 4.63 -2.53
C ILE A 327 -5.71 4.77 -1.97
N TYR A 328 -4.84 5.37 -2.75
CA TYR A 328 -3.49 5.79 -2.38
C TYR A 328 -3.49 7.29 -2.13
N LEU A 329 -3.02 7.71 -0.97
CA LEU A 329 -2.86 9.12 -0.63
C LEU A 329 -1.41 9.52 -0.83
N ILE A 330 -1.16 10.57 -1.58
CA ILE A 330 0.17 11.16 -1.75
C ILE A 330 0.14 12.64 -1.36
N GLY A 331 0.94 12.99 -0.37
CA GLY A 331 1.08 14.35 0.16
C GLY A 331 2.38 15.00 -0.29
N ARG A 332 2.88 15.89 0.56
CA ARG A 332 4.19 16.55 0.40
C ARG A 332 5.18 16.03 1.43
N THR A 333 6.33 16.70 1.55
CA THR A 333 7.36 16.39 2.57
C THR A 333 6.89 16.64 4.01
N THR A 334 5.75 17.31 4.20
CA THR A 334 5.07 17.49 5.49
C THR A 334 3.63 16.99 5.42
N LYS A 335 3.02 16.75 6.58
CA LYS A 335 1.61 16.34 6.70
C LYS A 335 0.61 17.51 6.73
N GLU A 336 1.14 18.73 6.64
CA GLU A 336 0.38 19.99 6.74
C GLU A 336 -0.34 20.35 5.44
N THR A 337 -0.06 19.64 4.34
CA THR A 337 -0.75 19.80 3.06
C THR A 337 -1.76 18.67 2.88
N GLU A 338 -2.95 19.01 2.38
CA GLU A 338 -3.95 18.01 1.99
C GLU A 338 -3.37 17.07 0.92
N PRO A 339 -3.40 15.74 1.13
CA PRO A 339 -2.90 14.78 0.16
C PRO A 339 -3.87 14.62 -1.01
N ILE A 340 -3.32 14.21 -2.15
CA ILE A 340 -4.09 13.90 -3.35
C ILE A 340 -4.47 12.42 -3.29
N PRO A 341 -5.77 12.08 -3.34
CA PRO A 341 -6.21 10.70 -3.41
C PRO A 341 -6.19 10.19 -4.85
N LEU A 342 -5.47 9.09 -5.07
CA LEU A 342 -5.38 8.35 -6.33
C LEU A 342 -6.07 7.01 -6.18
N CYS A 343 -6.97 6.66 -7.09
CA CYS A 343 -7.51 5.30 -7.19
C CYS A 343 -6.59 4.48 -8.08
N LEU A 344 -5.73 3.65 -7.49
CA LEU A 344 -4.82 2.77 -8.22
C LEU A 344 -5.52 1.44 -8.49
N SER A 345 -5.63 1.06 -9.76
CA SER A 345 -6.19 -0.20 -10.24
C SER A 345 -5.12 -1.25 -10.52
N SER A 346 -5.56 -2.48 -10.81
CA SER A 346 -4.64 -3.56 -11.16
C SER A 346 -3.83 -3.24 -12.42
N GLY A 347 -2.52 -3.39 -12.31
CA GLY A 347 -1.51 -3.08 -13.29
C GLY A 347 -0.89 -1.69 -13.14
N ASP A 348 -1.47 -0.76 -12.38
CA ASP A 348 -0.90 0.59 -12.31
C ASP A 348 0.49 0.62 -11.70
N VAL A 349 1.35 1.46 -12.28
CA VAL A 349 2.70 1.73 -11.79
C VAL A 349 2.80 3.18 -11.35
N ILE A 350 3.33 3.39 -10.14
CA ILE A 350 3.82 4.69 -9.69
C ILE A 350 5.34 4.64 -9.63
N VAL A 351 5.98 5.68 -10.13
CA VAL A 351 7.41 5.91 -9.97
C VAL A 351 7.62 7.17 -9.14
N MET A 352 8.27 7.03 -7.99
CA MET A 352 8.59 8.13 -7.09
C MET A 352 10.07 8.51 -7.26
N THR A 353 10.32 9.76 -7.60
CA THR A 353 11.65 10.32 -7.91
C THR A 353 11.81 11.68 -7.23
N GLY A 354 13.04 12.14 -7.02
CA GLY A 354 13.33 13.47 -6.48
C GLY A 354 12.51 13.83 -5.23
N GLN A 355 11.70 14.88 -5.31
CA GLN A 355 10.90 15.34 -4.17
C GLN A 355 9.82 14.35 -3.71
N SER A 356 9.23 13.58 -4.63
CA SER A 356 8.17 12.64 -4.27
C SER A 356 8.70 11.46 -3.44
N ARG A 357 9.98 11.08 -3.57
CA ARG A 357 10.63 10.08 -2.67
C ARG A 357 10.53 10.47 -1.19
N LYS A 358 10.44 11.76 -0.89
CA LYS A 358 10.35 12.31 0.47
C LYS A 358 8.92 12.65 0.89
N ALA A 359 7.93 12.35 0.05
CA ALA A 359 6.54 12.69 0.29
C ALA A 359 5.86 11.67 1.23
N TYR A 360 5.04 12.17 2.14
CA TYR A 360 4.16 11.33 2.94
C TYR A 360 3.14 10.65 2.05
N HIS A 361 2.96 9.35 2.25
CA HIS A 361 1.98 8.57 1.51
C HIS A 361 1.42 7.40 2.32
N GLY A 362 0.31 6.83 1.86
CA GLY A 362 -0.35 5.71 2.50
C GLY A 362 -1.49 5.12 1.68
N VAL A 363 -1.98 3.98 2.12
CA VAL A 363 -3.10 3.26 1.50
C VAL A 363 -4.20 3.09 2.55
N PRO A 364 -5.06 4.11 2.78
CA PRO A 364 -6.11 4.03 3.80
C PRO A 364 -7.23 3.04 3.47
N ARG A 365 -7.38 2.63 2.19
CA ARG A 365 -8.54 1.85 1.75
C ARG A 365 -8.23 0.94 0.55
N ILE A 366 -8.60 -0.33 0.67
CA ILE A 366 -8.80 -1.24 -0.46
C ILE A 366 -10.28 -1.18 -0.88
N LEU A 367 -10.55 -1.10 -2.18
CA LEU A 367 -11.89 -1.01 -2.74
C LEU A 367 -12.39 -2.42 -3.08
N GLU A 368 -13.38 -2.89 -2.34
CA GLU A 368 -14.06 -4.17 -2.59
C GLU A 368 -14.73 -4.14 -3.98
N GLN A 369 -14.95 -5.32 -4.59
CA GLN A 369 -15.67 -5.47 -5.88
C GLN A 369 -15.01 -4.76 -7.09
N THR A 370 -13.70 -4.51 -7.01
CA THR A 370 -12.91 -3.89 -8.10
C THR A 370 -11.86 -4.83 -8.71
N LEU A 371 -11.87 -6.11 -8.35
CA LEU A 371 -10.95 -7.09 -8.92
C LEU A 371 -11.27 -7.30 -10.41
N PRO A 372 -10.30 -7.20 -11.33
CA PRO A 372 -10.51 -7.56 -12.72
C PRO A 372 -10.94 -9.02 -12.84
N SER A 373 -11.91 -9.32 -13.70
CA SER A 373 -12.47 -10.67 -13.83
C SER A 373 -11.42 -11.73 -14.16
N PHE A 374 -10.42 -11.42 -14.99
CA PHE A 374 -9.34 -12.36 -15.29
C PHE A 374 -8.47 -12.72 -14.06
N LEU A 375 -8.62 -12.04 -12.91
CA LEU A 375 -7.93 -12.35 -11.67
C LEU A 375 -8.84 -13.02 -10.61
N ASP A 376 -10.12 -13.22 -10.88
CA ASP A 376 -11.06 -13.81 -9.92
C ASP A 376 -11.02 -15.35 -9.91
N SER A 377 -11.67 -15.95 -8.91
CA SER A 377 -11.76 -17.42 -8.78
C SER A 377 -12.57 -18.11 -9.88
N GLN A 378 -13.38 -17.39 -10.65
CA GLN A 378 -14.13 -17.99 -11.77
C GLN A 378 -13.21 -18.23 -12.97
N HIS A 379 -12.32 -17.27 -13.25
CA HIS A 379 -11.42 -17.31 -14.41
C HIS A 379 -10.03 -17.88 -14.08
N TRP A 380 -9.64 -17.87 -12.80
CA TRP A 380 -8.32 -18.34 -12.37
C TRP A 380 -8.39 -19.04 -10.99
N PRO A 381 -9.06 -20.22 -10.88
CA PRO A 381 -9.57 -20.75 -9.61
C PRO A 381 -8.62 -20.74 -8.40
N LEU A 382 -7.41 -21.30 -8.54
CA LEU A 382 -6.48 -21.42 -7.42
C LEU A 382 -6.01 -20.04 -6.90
N TYR A 383 -5.49 -19.20 -7.81
CA TYR A 383 -4.93 -17.90 -7.43
C TYR A 383 -6.02 -16.85 -7.23
N GLY A 384 -7.09 -16.93 -8.02
CA GLY A 384 -8.28 -16.12 -7.90
C GLY A 384 -8.99 -16.32 -6.57
N GLY A 385 -9.03 -17.54 -6.03
CA GLY A 385 -9.54 -17.78 -4.68
C GLY A 385 -8.80 -16.97 -3.59
N TYR A 386 -7.51 -16.70 -3.78
CA TYR A 386 -6.77 -15.77 -2.94
C TYR A 386 -7.10 -14.30 -3.29
N MET A 387 -7.00 -13.95 -4.57
CA MET A 387 -7.11 -12.58 -5.08
C MET A 387 -8.51 -11.96 -4.93
N ASP A 388 -9.57 -12.77 -4.86
CA ASP A 388 -10.97 -12.37 -4.60
C ASP A 388 -11.13 -11.44 -3.39
N GLN A 389 -10.19 -11.48 -2.46
CA GLN A 389 -10.20 -10.69 -1.23
C GLN A 389 -8.86 -10.01 -0.95
N ALA A 390 -7.98 -9.92 -1.97
CA ALA A 390 -6.61 -9.45 -1.79
C ALA A 390 -6.14 -8.46 -2.84
N ARG A 391 -5.13 -7.69 -2.43
CA ARG A 391 -4.34 -6.82 -3.28
C ARG A 391 -2.87 -7.04 -2.98
N ILE A 392 -2.04 -7.10 -4.02
CA ILE A 392 -0.59 -7.20 -3.91
C ILE A 392 0.04 -5.91 -4.43
N ASN A 393 0.99 -5.37 -3.69
CA ASN A 393 1.82 -4.25 -4.12
C ASN A 393 3.28 -4.66 -4.08
N LEU A 394 4.00 -4.38 -5.16
CA LEU A 394 5.42 -4.70 -5.30
C LEU A 394 6.20 -3.40 -5.44
N ASN A 395 7.10 -3.14 -4.50
CA ASN A 395 8.03 -2.01 -4.55
C ASN A 395 9.44 -2.51 -4.83
N VAL A 396 10.17 -1.83 -5.72
CA VAL A 396 11.57 -2.10 -6.05
C VAL A 396 12.37 -0.82 -5.93
N ARG A 397 13.56 -0.92 -5.35
CA ARG A 397 14.41 0.19 -4.94
C ARG A 397 15.88 -0.13 -5.19
N GLN A 398 16.67 0.93 -5.32
CA GLN A 398 18.12 0.88 -5.22
C GLN A 398 18.54 1.39 -3.84
N VAL A 399 19.42 0.66 -3.16
CA VAL A 399 19.85 0.98 -1.80
C VAL A 399 21.12 1.82 -1.83
N PHE A 400 22.08 1.48 -2.67
CA PHE A 400 23.42 2.09 -2.65
C PHE A 400 23.59 3.19 -3.69
N ASN A 401 24.45 4.15 -3.34
CA ASN A 401 24.98 5.10 -4.30
C ASN A 401 25.89 4.37 -5.30
N LYS A 402 26.13 5.02 -6.42
CA LYS A 402 27.01 4.50 -7.47
C LYS A 402 28.44 4.30 -6.98
#